data_AF-A0A7S0Q4H2-F1
#
_entry.id   AF-A0A7S0Q4H2-F1
#
_cell.length_a   1.000
_cell.length_b   1.000
_cell.length_c   1.000
_cell.angle_alpha   90.00
_cell.angle_beta   90.00
_cell.angle_gamma   90.00
#
_symmetry.space_group_name_H-M   'P 1'
#
loop_
_entity.id
_entity.type
_entity.pdbx_description
1 polymer ?
#
loop_
_entity_poly.entity_id
_entity_poly.type
_entity_poly.pdbx_seq_one_letter_code
_entity_poly.pdbx_strand_id
1 'polypeptide(L)'
;MIRLASPEFVGCVHTKLQLQHPDSYTVRRPLIEQLLRSFFGILWNDYHPHQRRLALHVLDGPHAEKAVIKVTSSHWCNIEQHLVSRLPSRTRMGSAYIFSTDAVSLRRAELVSFMSEHASPAVRASELSTRMDTLGDGQARLTERAIAGLLRTYTAHLK
;
A
#
# COMPACT_ATOMS: atom_id res chain seq x y z
N MET A 1 14.27 -22.00 4.88
CA MET A 1 13.87 -20.71 4.28
C MET A 1 12.34 -20.69 4.22
N ILE A 2 11.67 -19.68 4.80
CA ILE A 2 10.20 -19.62 4.83
C ILE A 2 9.71 -19.24 3.42
N ARG A 3 8.98 -20.14 2.76
CA ARG A 3 8.47 -19.96 1.39
C ARG A 3 7.54 -18.75 1.24
N LEU A 4 6.87 -18.34 2.32
CA LEU A 4 5.90 -17.24 2.35
C LEU A 4 6.43 -15.89 1.82
N ALA A 5 7.72 -15.61 2.02
CA ALA A 5 8.34 -14.37 1.56
C ALA A 5 9.13 -14.55 0.25
N SER A 6 9.04 -15.73 -0.38
CA SER A 6 9.64 -15.94 -1.69
C SER A 6 8.70 -15.33 -2.76
N PRO A 7 9.21 -14.53 -3.72
CA PRO A 7 8.37 -13.75 -4.64
C PRO A 7 7.30 -14.54 -5.39
N GLU A 8 7.53 -15.82 -5.66
CA GLU A 8 6.62 -16.73 -6.35
C GLU A 8 5.35 -17.06 -5.53
N PHE A 9 5.37 -16.86 -4.22
CA PHE A 9 4.22 -17.07 -3.32
C PHE A 9 3.54 -15.75 -2.90
N VAL A 10 3.96 -14.60 -3.44
CA VAL A 10 3.39 -13.29 -3.11
C VAL A 10 2.47 -12.82 -4.23
N GLY A 11 1.16 -12.78 -3.95
CA GLY A 11 0.13 -12.37 -4.92
C GLY A 11 0.05 -10.86 -5.18
N CYS A 12 0.49 -10.03 -4.23
CA CYS A 12 0.53 -8.57 -4.42
C CYS A 12 1.73 -8.20 -5.30
N VAL A 13 1.47 -7.67 -6.50
CA VAL A 13 2.54 -7.31 -7.46
C VAL A 13 3.52 -6.29 -6.88
N HIS A 14 3.05 -5.28 -6.12
CA HIS A 14 3.93 -4.29 -5.50
C HIS A 14 4.94 -4.94 -4.54
N THR A 15 4.46 -5.76 -3.60
CA THR A 15 5.30 -6.46 -2.62
C THR A 15 6.21 -7.48 -3.29
N LYS A 16 5.71 -8.16 -4.33
CA LYS A 16 6.51 -9.09 -5.14
C LYS A 16 7.69 -8.38 -5.81
N LEU A 17 7.45 -7.23 -6.44
CA LEU A 17 8.49 -6.44 -7.10
C LEU A 17 9.53 -5.89 -6.09
N GLN A 18 9.09 -5.48 -4.89
CA GLN A 18 10.02 -5.10 -3.82
C GLN A 18 10.93 -6.25 -3.38
N LEU A 19 10.45 -7.49 -3.37
CA LEU A 19 11.26 -8.67 -3.05
C LEU A 19 12.22 -9.08 -4.19
N GLN A 20 11.79 -8.92 -5.45
CA GLN A 20 12.57 -9.26 -6.63
C GLN A 20 13.65 -8.22 -6.96
N HIS A 21 13.34 -6.94 -6.75
CA HIS A 21 14.19 -5.81 -7.13
C HIS A 21 14.35 -4.81 -5.96
N PRO A 22 14.87 -5.25 -4.80
CA PRO A 22 14.95 -4.42 -3.60
C PRO A 22 15.77 -3.14 -3.82
N ASP A 23 16.86 -3.22 -4.58
CA ASP A 23 17.73 -2.07 -4.87
C ASP A 23 17.02 -1.02 -5.72
N SER A 24 16.30 -1.45 -6.77
CA SER A 24 15.49 -0.55 -7.60
C SER A 24 14.39 0.13 -6.80
N TYR A 25 13.79 -0.59 -5.84
CA TYR A 25 12.77 -0.07 -4.94
C TYR A 25 13.34 0.66 -3.72
N THR A 26 14.66 0.84 -3.63
CA THR A 26 15.34 1.47 -2.49
C THR A 26 14.87 0.96 -1.14
N VAL A 27 14.61 -0.36 -1.05
CA VAL A 27 14.08 -1.02 0.14
C VAL A 27 14.97 -2.19 0.52
N ARG A 28 15.20 -2.35 1.83
CA ARG A 28 15.91 -3.50 2.35
C ARG A 28 15.02 -4.73 2.21
N ARG A 29 15.40 -5.72 1.41
CA ARG A 29 14.65 -6.98 1.28
C ARG A 29 14.24 -7.61 2.62
N PRO A 30 15.12 -7.70 3.65
CA PRO A 30 14.73 -8.25 4.95
C PRO A 30 13.56 -7.51 5.63
N LEU A 31 13.36 -6.22 5.35
CA LEU A 31 12.25 -5.45 5.90
C LEU A 31 10.91 -5.95 5.33
N ILE A 32 10.84 -6.25 4.04
CA ILE A 32 9.64 -6.79 3.40
C ILE A 32 9.39 -8.23 3.86
N GLU A 33 10.45 -9.02 4.00
CA GLU A 33 10.34 -10.38 4.55
C GLU A 33 9.83 -10.37 6.00
N GLN A 34 10.28 -9.42 6.82
CA GLN A 34 9.79 -9.21 8.18
C GLN A 34 8.34 -8.74 8.21
N LEU A 35 7.94 -7.81 7.33
CA LEU A 35 6.55 -7.39 7.19
C LEU A 35 5.63 -8.57 6.92
N LEU A 36 5.97 -9.42 5.95
CA LEU A 36 5.19 -10.61 5.62
C LEU A 36 5.13 -11.60 6.78
N ARG A 37 6.26 -11.85 7.45
CA ARG A 37 6.31 -12.74 8.62
C ARG A 37 5.46 -12.22 9.77
N SER A 38 5.52 -10.93 10.07
CA SER A 38 4.72 -10.31 11.13
C SER A 38 3.24 -10.34 10.80
N PHE A 39 2.86 -9.99 9.56
CA PHE A 39 1.47 -10.02 9.12
C PHE A 39 0.86 -11.43 9.27
N PHE A 40 1.50 -12.44 8.69
CA PHE A 40 0.99 -13.81 8.75
C PHE A 40 1.14 -14.45 10.13
N GLY A 41 2.17 -14.09 10.89
CA GLY A 41 2.33 -14.54 12.28
C GLY A 41 1.21 -14.04 13.19
N ILE A 42 0.68 -12.84 12.94
CA ILE A 42 -0.51 -12.33 13.64
C ILE A 42 -1.78 -12.96 13.06
N LEU A 43 -1.91 -13.01 11.73
CA LEU A 43 -3.12 -13.49 11.05
C LEU A 43 -3.47 -14.94 11.40
N TRP A 44 -2.47 -15.80 11.47
CA TRP A 44 -2.63 -17.24 11.73
C TRP A 44 -2.59 -17.60 13.22
N ASN A 45 -2.43 -16.63 14.11
CA ASN A 45 -2.47 -16.85 15.55
C ASN A 45 -3.82 -16.37 16.11
N ASP A 46 -4.74 -17.32 16.31
CA ASP A 46 -6.09 -17.05 16.84
C ASP A 46 -6.10 -16.41 18.23
N TYR A 47 -4.99 -16.54 18.98
CA TYR A 47 -4.84 -15.94 20.32
C TYR A 47 -4.20 -14.55 20.29
N HIS A 48 -3.74 -14.07 19.13
CA HIS A 48 -3.11 -12.77 19.05
C HIS A 48 -4.17 -11.65 19.17
N PRO A 49 -4.01 -10.66 20.08
CA PRO A 49 -5.03 -9.64 20.34
C PRO A 49 -5.37 -8.76 19.14
N HIS A 50 -4.48 -8.73 18.14
CA HIS A 50 -4.67 -7.95 16.90
C HIS A 50 -5.09 -8.78 15.69
N GLN A 51 -5.31 -10.10 15.83
CA GLN A 51 -5.69 -10.97 14.71
C GLN A 51 -6.95 -10.45 13.99
N ARG A 52 -7.97 -10.06 14.75
CA ARG A 52 -9.26 -9.55 14.20
C ARG A 52 -9.15 -8.19 13.50
N ARG A 53 -8.01 -7.50 13.63
CA ARG A 53 -7.74 -6.22 12.96
C ARG A 53 -7.10 -6.41 11.58
N LEU A 54 -6.65 -7.62 11.26
CA LEU A 54 -6.06 -7.95 9.97
C LEU A 54 -7.11 -8.58 9.05
N ALA A 55 -7.00 -8.27 7.76
CA ALA A 55 -7.78 -8.89 6.70
C ALA A 55 -6.86 -9.33 5.58
N LEU A 56 -6.97 -10.59 5.16
CA LEU A 56 -6.34 -11.09 3.95
C LEU A 56 -7.40 -11.16 2.85
N HIS A 57 -7.26 -10.30 1.85
CA HIS A 57 -8.11 -10.35 0.66
C HIS A 57 -7.45 -11.20 -0.42
N VAL A 58 -8.01 -12.38 -0.65
CA VAL A 58 -7.62 -13.24 -1.78
C VAL A 58 -8.48 -12.86 -2.98
N LEU A 59 -7.81 -12.37 -4.04
CA LEU A 59 -8.44 -12.04 -5.31
C LEU A 59 -8.24 -13.22 -6.27
N ASP A 60 -9.32 -13.66 -6.90
CA ASP A 60 -9.33 -14.75 -7.87
C ASP A 60 -9.32 -14.23 -9.30
N GLY A 61 -8.74 -15.04 -10.19
CA GLY A 61 -8.65 -14.73 -11.61
C GLY A 61 -7.41 -13.94 -12.02
N PRO A 62 -7.16 -13.84 -13.34
CA PRO A 62 -6.05 -13.06 -13.88
C PRO A 62 -6.31 -11.56 -13.83
N HIS A 63 -5.22 -10.79 -13.88
CA HIS A 63 -5.26 -9.35 -14.14
C HIS A 63 -5.86 -9.08 -15.54
N ALA A 64 -6.78 -8.11 -15.59
CA ALA A 64 -7.52 -7.73 -16.80
C ALA A 64 -7.89 -6.22 -16.78
N GLU A 65 -7.07 -5.43 -16.10
CA GLU A 65 -7.25 -3.99 -15.91
C GLU A 65 -7.24 -3.26 -17.26
N LYS A 66 -8.20 -2.36 -17.46
CA LYS A 66 -8.33 -1.57 -18.70
C LYS A 66 -7.94 -0.11 -18.55
N ALA A 67 -7.69 0.32 -17.33
CA ALA A 67 -7.39 1.71 -17.01
C ALA A 67 -6.62 1.82 -15.69
N VAL A 68 -5.96 2.96 -15.53
CA VAL A 68 -5.48 3.48 -14.26
C VAL A 68 -6.40 4.63 -13.85
N ILE A 69 -6.91 4.60 -12.61
CA ILE A 69 -7.81 5.63 -12.10
C ILE A 69 -7.16 6.26 -10.86
N LYS A 70 -6.83 7.54 -10.97
CA LYS A 70 -6.39 8.36 -9.85
C LYS A 70 -7.62 8.94 -9.17
N VAL A 71 -7.85 8.57 -7.93
CA VAL A 71 -9.02 8.99 -7.16
C VAL A 71 -8.63 10.02 -6.12
N THR A 72 -9.42 11.08 -6.02
CA THR A 72 -9.39 12.01 -4.88
C THR A 72 -10.75 12.05 -4.22
N SER A 73 -10.75 12.22 -2.91
CA SER A 73 -11.93 12.34 -2.07
C SER A 73 -12.32 13.80 -1.91
N SER A 74 -13.58 14.07 -1.55
CA SER A 74 -14.04 15.43 -1.27
C SER A 74 -13.35 16.02 -0.03
N HIS A 75 -13.27 17.36 0.01
CA HIS A 75 -12.68 18.10 1.13
C HIS A 75 -13.28 17.69 2.47
N TRP A 76 -14.61 17.59 2.53
CA TRP A 76 -15.34 17.14 3.70
C TRP A 76 -14.89 15.74 4.18
N CYS A 77 -14.75 14.79 3.27
CA CYS A 77 -14.34 13.42 3.61
C CYS A 77 -12.90 13.38 4.13
N ASN A 78 -11.97 14.03 3.44
CA ASN A 78 -10.54 13.96 3.74
C ASN A 78 -10.15 14.85 4.94
N ILE A 79 -10.49 16.14 4.87
CA ILE A 79 -9.99 17.15 5.83
C ILE A 79 -10.86 17.21 7.08
N GLU A 80 -12.18 17.26 6.92
CA GLU A 80 -13.06 17.43 8.07
C GLU A 80 -13.25 16.11 8.84
N GLN A 81 -13.46 15.00 8.11
CA GLN A 81 -13.74 13.71 8.73
C GLN A 81 -12.51 12.83 8.94
N HIS A 82 -11.34 13.19 8.37
CA HIS A 82 -10.14 12.33 8.40
C HIS A 82 -10.41 10.93 7.83
N LEU A 83 -11.23 10.86 6.78
CA LEU A 83 -11.64 9.63 6.11
C LEU A 83 -11.16 9.61 4.65
N VAL A 84 -11.15 8.41 4.08
CA VAL A 84 -10.83 8.19 2.67
C VAL A 84 -11.90 7.32 2.04
N SER A 85 -12.20 7.58 0.77
CA SER A 85 -13.23 6.83 0.07
C SER A 85 -12.87 5.35 -0.03
N ARG A 86 -13.74 4.49 0.48
CA ARG A 86 -13.62 3.04 0.31
C ARG A 86 -14.15 2.63 -1.06
N LEU A 87 -13.29 2.09 -1.89
CA LEU A 87 -13.65 1.59 -3.21
C LEU A 87 -13.79 0.06 -3.17
N PRO A 88 -14.93 -0.51 -3.60
CA PRO A 88 -15.10 -1.95 -3.62
C PRO A 88 -14.15 -2.59 -4.64
N SER A 89 -13.53 -3.70 -4.28
CA SER A 89 -12.59 -4.43 -5.13
C SER A 89 -13.25 -5.23 -6.26
N ARG A 90 -14.58 -5.38 -6.24
CA ARG A 90 -15.33 -6.13 -7.27
C ARG A 90 -16.51 -5.30 -7.77
N THR A 91 -16.57 -5.12 -9.08
CA THR A 91 -17.72 -4.53 -9.78
C THR A 91 -18.02 -5.35 -11.04
N ARG A 92 -19.24 -5.26 -11.56
CA ARG A 92 -19.59 -5.86 -12.86
C ARG A 92 -19.08 -5.06 -14.06
N MET A 93 -18.48 -3.89 -13.83
CA MET A 93 -18.17 -2.91 -14.88
C MET A 93 -16.80 -3.12 -15.52
N GLY A 94 -15.94 -3.96 -14.93
CA GLY A 94 -14.60 -4.27 -15.42
C GLY A 94 -13.54 -4.19 -14.33
N SER A 95 -12.27 -4.22 -14.74
CA SER A 95 -11.12 -4.12 -13.86
C SER A 95 -10.30 -2.86 -14.19
N ALA A 96 -9.77 -2.21 -13.15
CA ALA A 96 -8.91 -1.03 -13.27
C ALA A 96 -7.98 -0.94 -12.05
N TYR A 97 -6.79 -0.38 -12.25
CA TYR A 97 -5.93 -0.01 -11.13
C TYR A 97 -6.41 1.29 -10.51
N ILE A 98 -6.41 1.36 -9.18
CA ILE A 98 -6.88 2.52 -8.44
C ILE A 98 -5.74 3.06 -7.58
N PHE A 99 -5.46 4.36 -7.73
CA PHE A 99 -4.47 5.08 -6.94
C PHE A 99 -5.17 6.21 -6.18
N SER A 100 -5.21 6.11 -4.85
CA SER A 100 -5.78 7.14 -3.98
C SER A 100 -4.66 7.94 -3.33
N THR A 101 -4.41 9.16 -3.82
CA THR A 101 -3.39 10.05 -3.26
C THR A 101 -3.75 10.48 -1.85
N ASP A 102 -5.05 10.71 -1.62
CA ASP A 102 -5.61 11.16 -0.35
C ASP A 102 -5.43 10.11 0.75
N ALA A 103 -5.68 8.84 0.41
CA ALA A 103 -5.45 7.73 1.32
C ALA A 103 -3.98 7.57 1.68
N VAL A 104 -3.09 7.76 0.72
CA VAL A 104 -1.64 7.71 0.97
C VAL A 104 -1.23 8.83 1.92
N SER A 105 -1.60 10.08 1.62
CA SER A 105 -1.25 11.24 2.46
C SER A 105 -1.76 11.09 3.89
N LEU A 106 -3.02 10.68 4.08
CA LEU A 106 -3.60 10.49 5.41
C LEU A 106 -2.86 9.41 6.21
N ARG A 107 -2.60 8.24 5.61
CA ARG A 107 -1.93 7.13 6.30
C ARG A 107 -0.45 7.43 6.60
N ARG A 108 0.22 8.18 5.72
CA ARG A 108 1.58 8.68 5.98
C ARG A 108 1.61 9.64 7.16
N ALA A 109 0.66 10.59 7.24
CA ALA A 109 0.56 11.52 8.36
C ALA A 109 0.34 10.81 9.71
N GLU A 110 -0.55 9.82 9.75
CA GLU A 110 -0.76 8.98 10.95
C GLU A 110 0.52 8.24 11.37
N LEU A 111 1.24 7.65 10.41
CA LEU A 111 2.49 6.94 10.69
C LEU A 111 3.59 7.90 11.16
N VAL A 112 3.65 9.11 10.58
CA VAL A 112 4.60 10.16 11.00
C VAL A 112 4.34 10.58 12.44
N SER A 113 3.09 10.88 12.81
CA SER A 113 2.71 11.22 14.19
C SER A 113 3.10 10.08 15.14
N PHE A 114 2.66 8.85 14.85
CA PHE A 114 2.97 7.69 15.68
C PHE A 114 4.48 7.52 15.91
N MET A 115 5.28 7.52 14.84
CA MET A 115 6.72 7.30 14.93
C MET A 115 7.43 8.49 15.61
N SER A 116 6.98 9.72 15.39
CA SER A 116 7.59 10.88 16.04
C SER A 116 7.39 10.91 17.55
N GLU A 117 6.28 10.35 18.02
CA GLU A 117 5.93 10.29 19.44
C GLU A 117 6.52 9.06 20.15
N HIS A 118 6.60 7.92 19.46
CA HIS A 118 6.88 6.63 20.11
C HIS A 118 8.24 5.99 19.73
N ALA A 119 8.95 6.51 18.72
CA ALA A 119 10.21 5.91 18.31
C ALA A 119 11.37 6.28 19.26
N SER A 120 12.26 5.30 19.46
CA SER A 120 13.55 5.49 20.12
C SER A 120 14.66 4.93 19.23
N PRO A 121 15.65 5.75 18.79
CA PRO A 121 15.80 7.17 19.07
C PRO A 121 14.68 8.04 18.45
N ALA A 122 14.51 9.25 18.98
CA ALA A 122 13.47 10.18 18.54
C ALA A 122 13.61 10.50 17.05
N VAL A 123 12.48 10.44 16.33
CA VAL A 123 12.42 10.71 14.88
C VAL A 123 11.73 12.05 14.65
N ARG A 124 12.37 12.94 13.87
CA ARG A 124 11.76 14.22 13.50
C ARG A 124 10.63 14.01 12.50
N ALA A 125 9.43 14.48 12.85
CA ALA A 125 8.22 14.32 12.03
C ALA A 125 8.38 14.88 10.61
N SER A 126 8.94 16.08 10.47
CA SER A 126 9.14 16.71 9.15
C SER A 126 10.09 15.92 8.26
N GLU A 127 11.23 15.47 8.81
CA GLU A 127 12.19 14.66 8.08
C GLU A 127 11.60 13.31 7.67
N LEU A 128 10.89 12.65 8.58
CA LEU A 128 10.23 11.38 8.29
C LEU A 128 9.18 11.53 7.19
N SER A 129 8.36 12.57 7.26
CA SER A 129 7.35 12.88 6.24
C SER A 129 7.98 13.05 4.86
N THR A 130 8.96 13.93 4.72
CA THR A 130 9.65 14.19 3.43
C THR A 130 10.30 12.93 2.85
N ARG A 131 10.98 12.13 3.69
CA ARG A 131 11.60 10.89 3.25
C ARG A 131 10.56 9.84 2.84
N MET A 132 9.47 9.72 3.60
CA MET A 132 8.39 8.78 3.33
C MET A 132 7.67 9.10 2.01
N ASP A 133 7.45 10.39 1.74
CA ASP A 133 6.88 10.84 0.48
C ASP A 133 7.80 10.55 -0.70
N THR A 134 9.07 10.95 -0.58
CA THR A 134 10.05 10.76 -1.65
C THR A 134 10.22 9.28 -2.02
N LEU A 135 10.41 8.42 -1.01
CA LEU A 135 10.59 6.98 -1.22
C LEU A 135 9.30 6.33 -1.70
N GLY A 136 8.18 6.60 -1.04
CA GLY A 136 6.90 5.97 -1.36
C GLY A 136 6.42 6.34 -2.77
N ASP A 137 6.58 7.59 -3.19
CA ASP A 137 6.18 8.02 -4.53
C ASP A 137 7.11 7.47 -5.62
N GLY A 138 8.40 7.29 -5.30
CA GLY A 138 9.34 6.59 -6.19
C GLY A 138 8.92 5.13 -6.40
N GLN A 139 8.67 4.40 -5.32
CA GLN A 139 8.25 3.00 -5.35
C GLN A 139 6.89 2.81 -6.04
N ALA A 140 5.93 3.71 -5.80
CA ALA A 140 4.64 3.70 -6.44
C ALA A 140 4.77 3.88 -7.96
N ARG A 141 5.61 4.82 -8.41
CA ARG A 141 5.88 5.05 -9.85
C ARG A 141 6.52 3.86 -10.54
N LEU A 142 7.47 3.18 -9.89
CA LEU A 142 8.07 1.95 -10.44
C LEU A 142 7.02 0.86 -10.63
N THR A 143 6.12 0.73 -9.66
CA THR A 143 5.03 -0.25 -9.70
C THR A 143 4.02 0.10 -10.78
N GLU A 144 3.57 1.36 -10.84
CA GLU A 144 2.70 1.86 -11.90
C GLU A 144 3.31 1.57 -13.27
N ARG A 145 4.61 1.87 -13.48
CA ARG A 145 5.30 1.56 -14.74
C ARG A 145 5.31 0.06 -15.05
N ALA A 146 5.46 -0.79 -14.05
CA ALA A 146 5.49 -2.25 -14.23
C ALA A 146 4.10 -2.84 -14.56
N ILE A 147 3.02 -2.28 -14.00
CA ILE A 147 1.66 -2.86 -14.11
C ILE A 147 0.75 -2.13 -15.10
N ALA A 148 0.95 -0.83 -15.31
CA ALA A 148 0.07 -0.01 -16.13
C ALA A 148 0.40 -0.11 -17.62
N GLY A 149 1.65 -0.41 -18.00
CA GLY A 149 2.03 -0.56 -19.41
C GLY A 149 1.57 0.63 -20.28
N LEU A 150 0.66 0.37 -21.22
CA LEU A 150 0.04 1.36 -22.12
C LEU A 150 -1.41 1.74 -21.73
N LEU A 151 -1.85 1.38 -20.52
CA LEU A 151 -3.18 1.69 -20.04
C LEU A 151 -3.39 3.21 -19.95
N ARG A 152 -4.60 3.64 -20.26
CA ARG A 152 -4.99 5.05 -20.13
C ARG A 152 -5.22 5.40 -18.67
N THR A 153 -4.78 6.60 -18.29
CA THR A 153 -4.96 7.14 -16.95
C THR A 153 -6.11 8.15 -16.93
N TYR A 154 -6.99 8.00 -15.96
CA TYR A 154 -8.12 8.88 -15.70
C TYR A 154 -8.05 9.43 -14.28
N THR A 155 -8.65 10.60 -14.07
CA THR A 155 -8.83 11.19 -12.75
C THR A 155 -10.32 11.17 -12.39
N ALA A 156 -10.64 10.71 -11.18
CA ALA A 156 -11.99 10.68 -10.66
C ALA A 156 -12.06 11.40 -9.32
N HIS A 157 -13.02 12.33 -9.21
CA HIS A 157 -13.30 13.07 -7.99
C HIS A 157 -14.53 12.47 -7.33
N LEU A 158 -14.33 11.84 -6.18
CA LEU A 158 -15.40 11.23 -5.39
C LEU A 158 -16.02 12.32 -4.53
N LYS A 159 -17.33 12.52 -4.68
CA LYS A 159 -18.10 13.52 -3.92
C LYS A 159 -18.44 12.98 -2.54
#